data_AF-A0A1W9VPQ7-F1
#
_entry.id   AF-A0A1W9VPQ7-F1
#
_cell.length_a   1.000
_cell.length_b   1.000
_cell.length_c   1.000
_cell.angle_alpha   90.00
_cell.angle_beta   90.00
_cell.angle_gamma   90.00
#
_symmetry.space_group_name_H-M   'P 1'
#
loop_
_entity.id
_entity.type
_entity.pdbx_description
1 polymer ?
#
loop_
_entity_poly.entity_id
_entity_poly.type
_entity_poly.pdbx_seq_one_letter_code
_entity_poly.pdbx_strand_id
1 'polypeptide(L)'
;MKWEKEYELGNTLIDNQHRDLVNIISEFNKGFSDKNINSNVEVGKILSYLINYTAFHFKSEEAFMSKISYPGLEEHKVIHRELVDQLKNFLIDIKTNNHFVTPVEFYYFLKSWLNDHILDEDMKIRQFQLKNRDLLSLRKENLNSVEDIIKVIEPNMEKIDSLVENKTIEKDMRVFRRETFLTNLYNSYNEKDDNSYKNLIESINALENKKVITKEEEVKIKGLLKSHR
;
A
#
# COMPACT_ATOMS: atom_id res chain seq x y z
N MET A 1 -23.33 -4.46 -7.82
CA MET A 1 -22.66 -4.58 -6.49
C MET A 1 -23.11 -3.39 -5.64
N LYS A 2 -22.79 -3.32 -4.35
CA LYS A 2 -22.96 -2.10 -3.55
C LYS A 2 -21.70 -1.88 -2.72
N TRP A 3 -21.40 -0.63 -2.40
CA TRP A 3 -20.30 -0.31 -1.49
C TRP A 3 -20.68 -0.72 -0.07
N GLU A 4 -19.75 -1.37 0.62
CA GLU A 4 -19.90 -1.80 2.00
C GLU A 4 -18.76 -1.24 2.85
N LYS A 5 -19.02 -0.95 4.13
CA LYS A 5 -18.01 -0.38 5.04
C LYS A 5 -16.82 -1.31 5.26
N GLU A 6 -17.02 -2.61 5.04
CA GLU A 6 -16.00 -3.64 5.17
C GLU A 6 -14.88 -3.49 4.13
N TYR A 7 -15.13 -2.77 3.04
CA TYR A 7 -14.15 -2.43 2.00
C TYR A 7 -13.28 -1.22 2.34
N GLU A 8 -13.56 -0.52 3.45
CA GLU A 8 -12.79 0.67 3.82
C GLU A 8 -11.40 0.26 4.36
N LEU A 9 -10.35 0.72 3.69
CA LEU A 9 -8.97 0.55 4.13
C LEU A 9 -8.56 1.62 5.15
N GLY A 10 -9.33 2.73 5.22
CA GLY A 10 -8.97 3.90 6.02
C GLY A 10 -7.98 4.82 5.31
N ASN A 11 -7.81 4.66 4.00
CA ASN A 11 -7.12 5.60 3.12
C ASN A 11 -8.15 6.22 2.18
N THR A 12 -8.49 7.49 2.40
CA THR A 12 -9.55 8.19 1.67
C THR A 12 -9.38 8.16 0.15
N LEU A 13 -8.14 8.22 -0.36
CA LEU A 13 -7.89 8.16 -1.80
C LEU A 13 -8.26 6.79 -2.35
N ILE A 14 -7.76 5.73 -1.73
CA ILE A 14 -7.99 4.35 -2.17
C ILE A 14 -9.45 3.95 -1.97
N ASP A 15 -10.06 4.31 -0.83
CA ASP A 15 -11.47 4.06 -0.55
C ASP A 15 -12.38 4.71 -1.60
N ASN A 16 -12.05 5.92 -2.05
CA ASN A 16 -12.80 6.59 -3.12
C ASN A 16 -12.61 5.88 -4.47
N GLN A 17 -11.40 5.41 -4.79
CA GLN A 17 -11.15 4.64 -6.00
C GLN A 17 -11.88 3.29 -5.99
N HIS A 18 -11.96 2.61 -4.85
CA HIS A 18 -12.76 1.40 -4.72
C HIS A 18 -14.26 1.68 -4.90
N ARG A 19 -14.78 2.80 -4.34
CA ARG A 19 -16.16 3.23 -4.57
C ARG A 19 -16.44 3.47 -6.05
N ASP A 20 -15.51 4.11 -6.75
CA ASP A 20 -15.62 4.32 -8.19
C ASP A 20 -15.63 2.99 -8.95
N LEU A 21 -14.75 2.03 -8.62
CA LEU A 21 -14.76 0.69 -9.21
C LEU A 21 -16.08 -0.04 -8.96
N VAL A 22 -16.60 -0.01 -7.74
CA VAL A 22 -17.92 -0.58 -7.40
C VAL A 22 -19.04 0.07 -8.21
N ASN A 23 -18.98 1.39 -8.41
CA ASN A 23 -19.93 2.12 -9.23
C ASN A 23 -19.83 1.70 -10.70
N ILE A 24 -18.63 1.64 -11.27
CA ILE A 24 -18.40 1.20 -12.66
C ILE A 24 -18.96 -0.20 -12.89
N ILE A 25 -18.67 -1.15 -11.99
CA ILE A 25 -19.18 -2.52 -12.06
C ILE A 25 -20.72 -2.56 -11.91
N SER A 26 -21.29 -1.68 -11.10
CA SER A 26 -22.74 -1.63 -10.90
C SER A 26 -23.47 -0.99 -12.08
N GLU A 27 -22.92 0.05 -12.69
CA GLU A 27 -23.43 0.64 -13.93
C GLU A 27 -23.31 -0.34 -15.11
N PHE A 28 -22.23 -1.12 -15.16
CA PHE A 28 -22.08 -2.22 -16.12
C PHE A 28 -23.28 -3.18 -16.05
N ASN A 29 -23.66 -3.63 -14.85
CA ASN A 29 -24.82 -4.53 -14.65
C ASN A 29 -26.17 -3.90 -15.02
N LYS A 30 -26.37 -2.61 -14.72
CA LYS A 30 -27.61 -1.90 -15.09
C LYS A 30 -27.78 -1.80 -16.60
N GLY A 31 -26.71 -1.46 -17.32
CA GLY A 31 -26.76 -1.31 -18.77
C GLY A 31 -27.19 -2.57 -19.54
N PHE A 32 -26.91 -3.77 -19.01
CA PHE A 32 -27.47 -5.02 -19.53
C PHE A 32 -28.93 -5.25 -19.15
N SER A 33 -29.29 -4.93 -17.91
CA SER A 33 -30.64 -5.15 -17.40
C SER A 33 -31.68 -4.32 -18.17
N ASP A 34 -31.29 -3.12 -18.64
CA ASP A 34 -32.14 -2.21 -19.40
C ASP A 34 -32.15 -2.48 -20.92
N LYS A 35 -31.56 -3.60 -21.39
CA LYS A 35 -31.43 -3.98 -22.82
C LYS A 35 -30.72 -2.93 -23.72
N ASN A 36 -29.99 -1.98 -23.14
CA ASN A 36 -29.27 -0.94 -23.89
C ASN A 36 -27.86 -1.39 -24.33
N ILE A 37 -27.28 -2.39 -23.67
CA ILE A 37 -25.99 -2.99 -24.03
C ILE A 37 -26.22 -4.37 -24.64
N ASN A 38 -26.47 -4.43 -25.96
CA ASN A 38 -26.66 -5.70 -26.70
C ASN A 38 -25.55 -5.98 -27.73
N SER A 39 -24.43 -5.24 -27.67
CA SER A 39 -23.34 -5.43 -28.63
C SER A 39 -21.98 -5.55 -27.95
N ASN A 40 -21.14 -6.44 -28.50
CA ASN A 40 -19.73 -6.61 -28.09
C ASN A 40 -18.95 -5.28 -28.13
N VAL A 41 -19.37 -4.32 -28.97
CA VAL A 41 -18.76 -3.00 -29.07
C VAL A 41 -18.92 -2.21 -27.77
N GLU A 42 -20.14 -2.16 -27.21
CA GLU A 42 -20.41 -1.42 -25.98
C GLU A 42 -19.77 -2.10 -24.76
N VAL A 43 -19.80 -3.44 -24.71
CA VAL A 43 -19.08 -4.21 -23.68
C VAL A 43 -17.58 -3.92 -23.74
N GLY A 44 -16.99 -3.92 -24.94
CA GLY A 44 -15.57 -3.64 -25.14
C GLY A 44 -15.16 -2.22 -24.73
N LYS A 45 -16.02 -1.22 -24.92
CA LYS A 45 -15.76 0.16 -24.46
C LYS A 45 -15.73 0.25 -22.93
N ILE A 46 -16.72 -0.33 -22.25
CA ILE A 46 -16.77 -0.31 -20.78
C ILE A 46 -15.59 -1.10 -20.20
N LEU A 47 -15.26 -2.25 -20.80
CA LEU A 47 -14.10 -3.03 -20.40
C LEU A 47 -12.78 -2.26 -20.58
N SER A 48 -12.63 -1.55 -21.70
CA SER A 48 -11.45 -0.71 -21.93
C SER A 48 -11.35 0.40 -20.88
N TYR A 49 -12.46 1.02 -20.52
CA TYR A 49 -12.51 2.02 -19.46
C TYR A 49 -12.14 1.40 -18.09
N LEU A 50 -12.69 0.24 -17.77
CA LEU A 50 -12.40 -0.47 -16.53
C LEU A 50 -10.93 -0.86 -16.42
N ILE A 51 -10.32 -1.42 -17.48
CA ILE A 51 -8.88 -1.75 -17.50
C ILE A 51 -8.02 -0.53 -17.16
N ASN A 52 -8.34 0.61 -17.77
CA ASN A 52 -7.60 1.85 -17.53
C ASN A 52 -7.78 2.35 -16.11
N TYR A 53 -9.00 2.32 -15.58
CA TYR A 53 -9.30 2.77 -14.23
C TYR A 53 -8.66 1.85 -13.17
N THR A 54 -8.76 0.53 -13.35
CA THR A 54 -8.08 -0.47 -12.50
C THR A 54 -6.57 -0.25 -12.49
N ALA A 55 -5.94 -0.07 -13.65
CA ALA A 55 -4.50 0.19 -13.71
C ALA A 55 -4.10 1.52 -13.05
N PHE A 56 -4.95 2.54 -13.10
CA PHE A 56 -4.74 3.80 -12.39
C PHE A 56 -4.87 3.64 -10.86
N HIS A 57 -5.89 2.90 -10.42
CA HIS A 57 -6.10 2.57 -9.02
C HIS A 57 -4.91 1.79 -8.44
N PHE A 58 -4.47 0.72 -9.11
CA PHE A 58 -3.30 -0.06 -8.71
C PHE A 58 -2.02 0.76 -8.59
N LYS A 59 -1.76 1.70 -9.51
CA LYS A 59 -0.63 2.62 -9.37
C LYS A 59 -0.72 3.48 -8.11
N SER A 60 -1.93 3.93 -7.75
CA SER A 60 -2.17 4.74 -6.57
C SER A 60 -1.94 3.92 -5.29
N GLU A 61 -2.42 2.69 -5.27
CA GLU A 61 -2.23 1.75 -4.19
C GLU A 61 -0.78 1.32 -4.02
N GLU A 62 -0.09 0.92 -5.08
CA GLU A 62 1.33 0.58 -5.06
C GLU A 62 2.19 1.75 -4.56
N ALA A 63 1.88 2.98 -4.98
CA ALA A 63 2.55 4.17 -4.48
C ALA A 63 2.30 4.37 -2.97
N PHE A 64 1.08 4.10 -2.51
CA PHE A 64 0.74 4.15 -1.10
C PHE A 64 1.44 3.06 -0.28
N MET A 65 1.43 1.82 -0.76
CA MET A 65 2.13 0.69 -0.17
C MET A 65 3.64 0.95 -0.07
N SER A 66 4.24 1.51 -1.12
CA SER A 66 5.64 1.96 -1.11
C SER A 66 5.88 3.04 -0.05
N LYS A 67 5.00 4.05 0.01
CA LYS A 67 5.07 5.14 1.00
C LYS A 67 5.06 4.63 2.45
N ILE A 68 4.28 3.57 2.72
CA ILE A 68 4.22 2.97 4.07
C ILE A 68 5.23 1.83 4.27
N SER A 69 6.10 1.55 3.29
CA SER A 69 7.03 0.40 3.31
C SER A 69 6.34 -0.95 3.56
N TYR A 70 5.17 -1.14 2.97
CA TYR A 70 4.43 -2.40 3.07
C TYR A 70 5.30 -3.56 2.58
N PRO A 71 5.50 -4.62 3.40
CA PRO A 71 6.45 -5.68 3.09
C PRO A 71 6.05 -6.52 1.88
N GLY A 72 4.76 -6.73 1.64
CA GLY A 72 4.25 -7.56 0.55
C GLY A 72 4.02 -6.81 -0.77
N LEU A 73 4.72 -5.71 -1.02
CA LEU A 73 4.48 -4.85 -2.20
C LEU A 73 4.73 -5.60 -3.51
N GLU A 74 5.83 -6.34 -3.60
CA GLU A 74 6.21 -6.98 -4.87
C GLU A 74 5.29 -8.15 -5.20
N GLU A 75 4.85 -8.91 -4.20
CA GLU A 75 3.85 -9.96 -4.36
C GLU A 75 2.50 -9.37 -4.79
N HIS A 76 2.08 -8.26 -4.17
CA HIS A 76 0.82 -7.61 -4.51
C HIS A 76 0.82 -7.05 -5.95
N LYS A 77 1.96 -6.49 -6.41
CA LYS A 77 2.15 -6.09 -7.83
C LYS A 77 2.01 -7.24 -8.81
N VAL A 78 2.34 -8.48 -8.42
CA VAL A 78 2.10 -9.66 -9.26
C VAL A 78 0.60 -9.87 -9.43
N ILE A 79 -0.16 -9.84 -8.34
CA ILE A 79 -1.63 -9.98 -8.34
C ILE A 79 -2.29 -8.91 -9.22
N HIS A 80 -1.84 -7.65 -9.10
CA HIS A 80 -2.31 -6.55 -9.95
C HIS A 80 -2.07 -6.81 -11.45
N ARG A 81 -0.86 -7.25 -11.82
CA ARG A 81 -0.52 -7.53 -13.22
C ARG A 81 -1.35 -8.68 -13.77
N GLU A 82 -1.52 -9.74 -12.99
CA GLU A 82 -2.32 -10.91 -13.37
C GLU A 82 -3.77 -10.52 -13.67
N LEU A 83 -4.41 -9.68 -12.84
CA LEU A 83 -5.75 -9.20 -13.17
C LEU A 83 -5.74 -8.39 -14.47
N VAL A 84 -4.87 -7.39 -14.57
CA VAL A 84 -4.88 -6.49 -15.73
C VAL A 84 -4.72 -7.29 -17.03
N ASP A 85 -3.89 -8.33 -17.01
CA ASP A 85 -3.71 -9.21 -18.16
C ASP A 85 -4.92 -10.12 -18.42
N GLN A 86 -5.58 -10.63 -17.38
CA GLN A 86 -6.87 -11.33 -17.53
C GLN A 86 -7.94 -10.43 -18.18
N LEU A 87 -8.07 -9.18 -17.72
CA LEU A 87 -9.03 -8.22 -18.30
C LEU A 87 -8.71 -7.89 -19.76
N LYS A 88 -7.42 -7.76 -20.12
CA LYS A 88 -7.01 -7.59 -21.52
C LYS A 88 -7.37 -8.80 -22.38
N ASN A 89 -7.21 -10.02 -21.85
CA ASN A 89 -7.59 -11.23 -22.57
C ASN A 89 -9.10 -11.26 -22.85
N PHE A 90 -9.93 -10.94 -21.84
CA PHE A 90 -11.38 -10.77 -22.06
C PHE A 90 -11.69 -9.74 -23.16
N LEU A 91 -10.95 -8.61 -23.20
CA LEU A 91 -11.14 -7.60 -24.24
C LEU A 91 -10.76 -8.12 -25.64
N ILE A 92 -9.72 -8.94 -25.74
CA ILE A 92 -9.31 -9.58 -27.00
C ILE A 92 -10.37 -10.58 -27.46
N ASP A 93 -10.91 -11.40 -26.55
CA ASP A 93 -11.94 -12.39 -26.87
C ASP A 93 -13.21 -11.74 -27.39
N ILE A 94 -13.64 -10.63 -26.76
CA ILE A 94 -14.79 -9.82 -27.22
C ILE A 94 -14.54 -9.24 -28.62
N LYS A 95 -13.31 -8.76 -28.90
CA LYS A 95 -12.97 -8.16 -30.20
C LYS A 95 -12.83 -9.18 -31.32
N THR A 96 -12.40 -10.39 -31.01
CA THR A 96 -12.12 -11.45 -32.00
C THR A 96 -13.31 -12.39 -32.20
N ASN A 97 -14.41 -12.23 -31.44
CA ASN A 97 -15.53 -13.18 -31.40
C ASN A 97 -15.09 -14.62 -31.08
N ASN A 98 -13.91 -14.82 -30.48
CA ASN A 98 -13.38 -16.16 -30.19
C ASN A 98 -14.09 -16.84 -29.02
N HIS A 99 -14.70 -16.07 -28.11
CA HIS A 99 -15.47 -16.58 -26.98
C HIS A 99 -16.66 -15.66 -26.68
N PHE A 100 -17.84 -16.24 -26.52
CA PHE A 100 -19.01 -15.52 -26.02
C PHE A 100 -19.00 -15.60 -24.49
N VAL A 101 -18.19 -14.77 -23.85
CA VAL A 101 -18.39 -14.51 -22.41
C VAL A 101 -19.64 -13.64 -22.32
N THR A 102 -20.68 -14.16 -21.70
CA THR A 102 -21.90 -13.38 -21.52
C THR A 102 -21.57 -12.16 -20.66
N PRO A 103 -22.19 -11.02 -20.92
CA PRO A 103 -22.15 -9.88 -20.02
C PRO A 103 -22.35 -10.19 -18.53
N VAL A 104 -23.22 -11.17 -18.27
CA VAL A 104 -23.56 -11.62 -16.92
C VAL A 104 -22.38 -12.34 -16.28
N GLU A 105 -21.76 -13.29 -16.99
CA GLU A 105 -20.54 -13.98 -16.52
C GLU A 105 -19.41 -12.98 -16.27
N PHE A 106 -19.23 -12.02 -17.17
CA PHE A 106 -18.21 -10.98 -17.01
C PHE A 106 -18.47 -10.09 -15.79
N TYR A 107 -19.73 -9.69 -15.57
CA TYR A 107 -20.11 -8.95 -14.35
C TYR A 107 -19.80 -9.75 -13.08
N TYR A 108 -20.14 -11.04 -13.04
CA TYR A 108 -19.88 -11.88 -11.87
C TYR A 108 -18.38 -12.09 -11.64
N PHE A 109 -17.60 -12.24 -12.70
CA PHE A 109 -16.14 -12.26 -12.61
C PHE A 109 -15.59 -10.99 -11.96
N LEU A 110 -15.96 -9.81 -12.49
CA LEU A 110 -15.51 -8.52 -11.95
C LEU A 110 -15.94 -8.31 -10.50
N LYS A 111 -17.19 -8.67 -10.19
CA LYS A 111 -17.73 -8.55 -8.84
C LYS A 111 -16.98 -9.44 -7.86
N SER A 112 -16.75 -10.71 -8.20
CA SER A 112 -15.99 -11.64 -7.34
C SER A 112 -14.58 -11.13 -7.17
N TRP A 113 -13.90 -10.84 -8.28
CA TRP A 113 -12.51 -10.41 -8.25
C TRP A 113 -12.32 -9.15 -7.38
N LEU A 114 -13.14 -8.11 -7.56
CA LEU A 114 -12.99 -6.87 -6.78
C LEU A 114 -13.24 -7.12 -5.30
N ASN A 115 -14.28 -7.90 -4.98
CA ASN A 115 -14.59 -8.24 -3.60
C ASN A 115 -13.45 -9.03 -2.94
N ASP A 116 -12.98 -10.08 -3.61
CA ASP A 116 -11.98 -11.00 -3.08
C ASP A 116 -10.63 -10.28 -2.96
N HIS A 117 -10.26 -9.46 -3.94
CA HIS A 117 -9.04 -8.64 -3.88
C HIS A 117 -9.05 -7.65 -2.70
N ILE A 118 -10.13 -6.88 -2.54
CA ILE A 118 -10.23 -5.91 -1.43
C ILE A 118 -10.13 -6.64 -0.08
N LEU A 119 -10.91 -7.71 0.08
CA LEU A 119 -11.03 -8.40 1.37
C LEU A 119 -9.81 -9.26 1.71
N ASP A 120 -9.20 -9.89 0.73
CA ASP A 120 -8.10 -10.83 0.95
C ASP A 120 -6.72 -10.18 0.79
N GLU A 121 -6.56 -9.16 -0.06
CA GLU A 121 -5.28 -8.52 -0.33
C GLU A 121 -5.19 -7.12 0.27
N ASP A 122 -6.10 -6.21 -0.08
CA ASP A 122 -5.97 -4.79 0.31
C ASP A 122 -6.17 -4.61 1.82
N MET A 123 -7.04 -5.42 2.43
CA MET A 123 -7.23 -5.43 3.88
C MET A 123 -5.95 -5.80 4.65
N LYS A 124 -4.99 -6.53 4.05
CA LYS A 124 -3.68 -6.77 4.67
C LYS A 124 -2.89 -5.47 4.82
N ILE A 125 -3.07 -4.51 3.89
CA ILE A 125 -2.48 -3.17 3.96
C ILE A 125 -3.05 -2.42 5.17
N ARG A 126 -4.38 -2.42 5.32
CA ARG A 126 -5.05 -1.82 6.49
C ARG A 126 -4.56 -2.44 7.81
N GLN A 127 -4.48 -3.76 7.89
CA GLN A 127 -3.98 -4.46 9.08
C GLN A 127 -2.55 -4.04 9.41
N PHE A 128 -1.68 -3.93 8.40
CA PHE A 128 -0.32 -3.45 8.57
C PHE A 128 -0.28 -2.00 9.08
N GLN A 129 -1.13 -1.12 8.56
CA GLN A 129 -1.23 0.26 9.05
C GLN A 129 -1.68 0.34 10.49
N LEU A 130 -2.74 -0.39 10.87
CA LEU A 130 -3.24 -0.41 12.25
C LEU A 130 -2.18 -0.93 13.21
N LYS A 131 -1.52 -2.04 12.86
CA LYS A 131 -0.42 -2.60 13.66
C LYS A 131 0.73 -1.60 13.82
N ASN A 132 1.12 -0.90 12.76
CA ASN A 132 2.15 0.14 12.86
C ASN A 132 1.68 1.32 13.71
N ARG A 133 0.42 1.75 13.57
CA ARG A 133 -0.14 2.82 14.38
C ARG A 133 -0.18 2.46 15.86
N ASP A 134 -0.59 1.24 16.19
CA ASP A 134 -0.63 0.73 17.57
C ASP A 134 0.78 0.60 18.15
N LEU A 135 1.75 0.13 17.36
CA LEU A 135 3.16 0.13 17.76
C LEU A 135 3.67 1.55 18.01
N LEU A 136 3.27 2.53 17.18
CA LEU A 136 3.66 3.92 17.34
C LEU A 136 2.95 4.59 18.53
N SER A 137 1.69 4.29 18.82
CA SER A 137 0.96 4.83 19.97
C SER A 137 1.50 4.27 21.29
N LEU A 138 1.77 2.96 21.37
CA LEU A 138 2.44 2.32 22.52
C LEU A 138 3.85 2.89 22.78
N ARG A 139 4.53 3.33 21.72
CA ARG A 139 5.82 4.03 21.83
C ARG A 139 5.65 5.45 22.32
N LYS A 140 4.65 6.19 21.83
CA LYS A 140 4.44 7.61 22.16
C LYS A 140 4.27 7.86 23.66
N GLU A 141 3.66 6.94 24.40
CA GLU A 141 3.51 7.06 25.88
C GLU A 141 4.81 6.83 26.67
N ASN A 142 5.85 6.24 26.06
CA ASN A 142 7.07 5.80 26.75
C ASN A 142 8.37 6.43 26.24
N LEU A 143 8.33 7.25 25.19
CA LEU A 143 9.53 7.85 24.61
C LEU A 143 9.83 9.22 25.25
N ASN A 144 10.20 9.29 26.53
CA ASN A 144 10.49 10.60 27.17
C ASN A 144 11.99 10.89 27.28
N SER A 145 12.85 9.92 26.96
CA SER A 145 14.30 9.99 27.07
C SER A 145 14.99 9.44 25.82
N VAL A 146 16.28 9.77 25.67
CA VAL A 146 17.17 9.20 24.66
C VAL A 146 17.22 7.67 24.79
N GLU A 147 17.30 7.15 26.00
CA GLU A 147 17.33 5.71 26.28
C GLU A 147 16.08 4.98 25.79
N ASP A 148 14.90 5.57 25.96
CA ASP A 148 13.64 4.96 25.53
C ASP A 148 13.55 4.90 23.99
N ILE A 149 14.02 5.95 23.32
CA ILE A 149 14.08 6.01 21.85
C ILE A 149 15.06 4.96 21.32
N ILE A 150 16.22 4.80 21.96
CA ILE A 150 17.20 3.78 21.59
C ILE A 150 16.62 2.36 21.71
N LYS A 151 15.94 2.04 22.82
CA LYS A 151 15.28 0.72 23.04
C LYS A 151 14.28 0.37 21.95
N VAL A 152 13.70 1.37 21.30
CA VAL A 152 12.76 1.21 20.20
C VAL A 152 13.47 1.03 18.86
N ILE A 153 14.53 1.80 18.63
CA ILE A 153 15.24 1.80 17.35
C ILE A 153 16.10 0.54 17.19
N GLU A 154 16.89 0.17 18.20
CA GLU A 154 17.88 -0.93 18.09
C GLU A 154 17.26 -2.25 17.61
N PRO A 155 16.18 -2.78 18.22
CA PRO A 155 15.62 -4.07 17.79
C PRO A 155 15.04 -4.02 16.38
N ASN A 156 14.60 -2.85 15.90
CA ASN A 156 14.10 -2.71 14.54
C ASN A 156 15.24 -2.67 13.52
N MET A 157 16.35 -2.03 13.86
CA MET A 157 17.55 -2.02 13.03
C MET A 157 18.13 -3.44 12.87
N GLU A 158 18.22 -4.19 13.97
CA GLU A 158 18.65 -5.59 13.98
C GLU A 158 17.71 -6.49 13.18
N LYS A 159 16.39 -6.30 13.32
CA LYS A 159 15.41 -7.04 12.53
C LYS A 159 15.56 -6.77 11.04
N ILE A 160 15.77 -5.51 10.64
CA ILE A 160 16.01 -5.17 9.23
C ILE A 160 17.29 -5.82 8.73
N ASP A 161 18.36 -5.85 9.53
CA ASP A 161 19.61 -6.53 9.18
C ASP A 161 19.39 -8.04 8.98
N SER A 162 18.68 -8.69 9.91
CA SER A 162 18.34 -10.10 9.82
C SER A 162 17.52 -10.45 8.56
N LEU A 163 16.62 -9.56 8.12
CA LEU A 163 15.86 -9.77 6.88
C LEU A 163 16.76 -9.74 5.63
N VAL A 164 17.81 -8.90 5.63
CA VAL A 164 18.80 -8.84 4.55
C VAL A 164 19.68 -10.09 4.58
N GLU A 165 20.16 -10.48 5.75
CA GLU A 165 21.00 -11.67 5.94
C GLU A 165 20.29 -12.96 5.50
N ASN A 166 19.02 -13.08 5.85
CA ASN A 166 18.17 -14.22 5.46
C ASN A 166 17.64 -14.12 4.02
N LYS A 167 18.12 -13.15 3.22
CA LYS A 167 17.70 -12.89 1.83
C LYS A 167 16.19 -12.71 1.67
N THR A 168 15.50 -12.30 2.74
CA THR A 168 14.07 -11.99 2.73
C THR A 168 13.82 -10.65 2.04
N ILE A 169 14.78 -9.73 2.10
CA ILE A 169 14.76 -8.47 1.34
C ILE A 169 16.12 -8.26 0.67
N GLU A 170 16.12 -7.52 -0.45
CA GLU A 170 17.35 -7.14 -1.14
C GLU A 170 18.21 -6.18 -0.28
N LYS A 171 19.52 -6.19 -0.51
CA LYS A 171 20.48 -5.44 0.31
C LYS A 171 20.31 -3.93 0.19
N ASP A 172 19.90 -3.45 -0.98
CA ASP A 172 19.59 -2.04 -1.25
C ASP A 172 18.32 -1.57 -0.51
N MET A 173 17.35 -2.46 -0.29
CA MET A 173 16.14 -2.19 0.49
C MET A 173 16.41 -1.97 1.99
N ARG A 174 17.58 -2.37 2.49
CA ARG A 174 18.00 -2.16 3.89
C ARG A 174 17.93 -0.69 4.29
N VAL A 175 18.58 0.17 3.50
CA VAL A 175 18.70 1.61 3.79
C VAL A 175 17.32 2.26 3.74
N PHE A 176 16.55 1.96 2.70
CA PHE A 176 15.19 2.47 2.53
C PHE A 176 14.26 2.14 3.71
N ARG A 177 14.30 0.89 4.21
CA ARG A 177 13.46 0.48 5.35
C ARG A 177 13.88 1.15 6.66
N ARG A 178 15.18 1.32 6.90
CA ARG A 178 15.69 2.05 8.07
C ARG A 178 15.25 3.51 8.06
N GLU A 179 15.37 4.17 6.91
CA GLU A 179 14.91 5.55 6.70
C GLU A 179 13.41 5.70 6.94
N THR A 180 12.61 4.77 6.40
CA THR A 180 11.15 4.80 6.58
C THR A 180 10.77 4.64 8.05
N PHE A 181 11.39 3.68 8.75
CA PHE A 181 11.13 3.46 10.16
C PHE A 181 11.40 4.73 11.00
N LEU A 182 12.52 5.40 10.75
CA LEU A 182 12.92 6.60 11.49
C LEU A 182 12.08 7.81 11.14
N THR A 183 11.66 7.95 9.89
CA THR A 183 10.73 8.99 9.45
C THR A 183 9.37 8.83 10.13
N ASN A 184 8.86 7.59 10.19
CA ASN A 184 7.61 7.29 10.90
C ASN A 184 7.75 7.51 12.41
N LEU A 185 8.88 7.13 12.99
CA LEU A 185 9.18 7.39 14.39
C LEU A 185 9.16 8.89 14.68
N TYR A 186 9.87 9.70 13.87
CA TYR A 186 9.84 11.16 14.00
C TYR A 186 8.43 11.73 13.88
N ASN A 187 7.67 11.36 12.84
CA ASN A 187 6.31 11.85 12.64
C ASN A 187 5.36 11.44 13.78
N SER A 188 5.56 10.27 14.39
CA SER A 188 4.79 9.84 15.55
C SER A 188 5.16 10.60 16.83
N TYR A 189 6.42 11.01 16.93
CA TYR A 189 6.99 11.74 18.07
C TYR A 189 6.70 13.25 17.99
N ASN A 190 6.42 13.76 16.79
CA ASN A 190 6.30 15.18 16.54
C ASN A 190 4.97 15.75 17.10
N GLU A 191 4.99 16.15 18.37
CA GLU A 191 4.08 17.18 18.89
C GLU A 191 4.56 18.61 18.57
N LYS A 192 5.61 18.75 17.74
CA LYS A 192 6.26 20.01 17.35
C LYS A 192 6.93 20.74 18.52
N ASP A 193 7.51 20.02 19.47
CA ASP A 193 8.37 20.61 20.50
C ASP A 193 9.87 20.35 20.22
N ASP A 194 10.72 21.30 20.61
CA ASP A 194 12.17 21.25 20.36
C ASP A 194 12.90 20.12 21.13
N ASN A 195 12.33 19.64 22.25
CA ASN A 195 12.92 18.55 23.03
C ASN A 195 12.79 17.22 22.30
N SER A 196 11.65 16.98 21.67
CA SER A 196 11.39 15.76 20.90
C SER A 196 12.37 15.61 19.73
N TYR A 197 12.64 16.70 19.01
CA TYR A 197 13.68 16.71 17.97
C TYR A 197 15.08 16.46 18.54
N LYS A 198 15.42 17.13 19.64
CA LYS A 198 16.73 16.99 20.30
C LYS A 198 16.99 15.56 20.77
N ASN A 199 16.03 14.94 21.45
CA ASN A 199 16.15 13.57 21.95
C ASN A 199 16.35 12.57 20.80
N LEU A 200 15.65 12.76 19.67
CA LEU A 200 15.81 11.89 18.51
C LEU A 200 17.21 12.02 17.87
N ILE A 201 17.72 13.25 17.75
CA ILE A 201 19.07 13.49 17.23
C ILE A 201 20.14 12.88 18.15
N GLU A 202 20.01 13.04 19.46
CA GLU A 202 20.91 12.44 20.45
C GLU A 202 20.86 10.91 20.39
N SER A 203 19.68 10.33 20.20
CA SER A 203 19.51 8.88 20.03
C SER A 203 20.21 8.37 18.76
N ILE A 204 20.12 9.09 17.65
CA ILE A 204 20.80 8.74 16.40
C ILE A 204 22.33 8.78 16.57
N ASN A 205 22.86 9.78 17.29
CA ASN A 205 24.29 9.83 17.62
C ASN A 205 24.72 8.60 18.44
N ALA A 206 23.93 8.24 19.45
CA ALA A 206 24.22 7.11 20.30
C ALA A 206 24.23 5.78 19.51
N LEU A 207 23.31 5.61 18.57
CA LEU A 207 23.25 4.42 17.70
C LEU A 207 24.47 4.32 16.77
N GLU A 208 24.95 5.43 16.24
CA GLU A 208 26.18 5.44 15.42
C GLU A 208 27.41 5.12 16.28
N ASN A 209 27.53 5.73 17.47
CA ASN A 209 28.60 5.42 18.41
C ASN A 209 28.62 3.93 18.80
N LYS A 210 27.44 3.31 18.94
CA LYS A 210 27.27 1.87 19.19
C LYS A 210 27.47 0.98 17.94
N LYS A 211 27.68 1.58 16.76
CA LYS A 211 27.80 0.89 15.46
C LYS A 211 26.56 0.12 15.01
N VAL A 212 25.38 0.47 15.55
CA VAL A 212 24.08 -0.07 15.10
C VAL A 212 23.72 0.48 13.71
N ILE A 213 24.11 1.72 13.46
CA ILE A 213 24.04 2.39 12.16
C ILE A 213 25.43 2.88 11.77
N THR A 214 25.67 3.01 10.48
CA THR A 214 26.90 3.57 9.91
C THR A 214 26.88 5.10 9.95
N LYS A 215 28.06 5.71 9.80
CA LYS A 215 28.18 7.18 9.70
C LYS A 215 27.40 7.77 8.53
N GLU A 216 27.35 7.06 7.41
CA GLU A 216 26.59 7.47 6.22
C GLU A 216 25.09 7.47 6.51
N GLU A 217 24.58 6.41 7.16
CA GLU A 217 23.18 6.33 7.59
C GLU A 217 22.85 7.46 8.57
N GLU A 218 23.69 7.72 9.57
CA GLU A 218 23.50 8.81 10.53
C GLU A 218 23.32 10.17 9.84
N VAL A 219 24.21 10.52 8.91
CA VAL A 219 24.15 11.79 8.16
C VAL A 219 22.84 11.89 7.37
N LYS A 220 22.46 10.82 6.67
CA LYS A 220 21.27 10.80 5.84
C LYS A 220 19.98 10.88 6.67
N ILE A 221 19.90 10.11 7.75
CA ILE A 221 18.79 10.14 8.71
C ILE A 221 18.62 11.55 9.27
N LYS A 222 19.70 12.20 9.73
CA LYS A 222 19.64 13.58 10.24
C LYS A 222 19.20 14.58 9.17
N GLY A 223 19.64 14.38 7.93
CA GLY A 223 19.20 15.18 6.77
C GLY A 223 17.69 15.11 6.58
N LEU A 224 17.11 13.91 6.64
CA LEU A 224 15.66 13.70 6.55
C LEU A 224 14.91 14.36 7.72
N LEU A 225 15.38 14.20 8.95
CA LEU A 225 14.75 14.85 10.10
C LEU A 225 14.75 16.37 9.98
N LYS A 226 15.83 16.94 9.45
CA LYS A 226 15.95 18.38 9.22
C LYS A 226 15.00 18.88 8.12
N SER A 227 14.72 18.07 7.09
CA SER A 227 13.78 18.47 6.03
C SER A 227 12.31 18.40 6.46
N HIS A 228 12.02 17.75 7.59
CA HIS A 228 10.67 17.58 8.13
C HIS A 228 10.40 18.44 9.40
N ARG A 229 11.39 19.23 9.86
CA ARG A 229 11.26 20.22 10.94
C ARG A 229 10.72 21.54 10.40
#